data_AF-A0A8B8VNK7-F1
#
_entry.id   AF-A0A8B8VNK7-F1
#
_cell.length_a   1.000
_cell.length_b   1.000
_cell.length_c   1.000
_cell.angle_alpha   90.00
_cell.angle_beta   90.00
_cell.angle_gamma   90.00
#
_symmetry.space_group_name_H-M   'P 1'
#
loop_
_entity.id
_entity.type
_entity.pdbx_description
1 polymer ?
#
loop_
_entity_poly.entity_id
_entity_poly.type
_entity_poly.pdbx_seq_one_letter_code
_entity_poly.pdbx_strand_id
1 'polypeptide(L)'
;MKAVLLALLAAVLALRPGTALQCYSCKANVSNEDCQHVQNCSRSETQCRTEFIRAVDLLTLISKGCSSHCVEDSEDYYLGKKNVTCCSTDLCNASGAHALQPATVTLTSLTVLGVLLFWGPGQL
;
A
#
# COMPACT_ATOMS: atom_id res chain seq x y z
N MET A 1 -0.56 -4.47 40.09
CA MET A 1 -1.78 -3.83 39.55
C MET A 1 -1.46 -2.65 38.61
N LYS A 2 -0.67 -1.64 39.02
CA LYS A 2 -0.32 -0.48 38.16
C LYS A 2 0.47 -0.84 36.89
N ALA A 3 1.45 -1.75 36.98
CA ALA A 3 2.28 -2.15 35.84
C ALA A 3 1.48 -2.84 34.72
N VAL A 4 0.48 -3.67 35.08
CA VAL A 4 -0.40 -4.33 34.10
C VAL A 4 -1.28 -3.32 33.38
N LEU A 5 -1.78 -2.31 34.10
CA LEU A 5 -2.61 -1.25 33.53
C LEU A 5 -1.82 -0.38 32.54
N LEU A 6 -0.56 -0.05 32.88
CA LEU A 6 0.35 0.68 32.01
C LEU A 6 0.74 -0.12 30.76
N ALA A 7 0.98 -1.43 30.91
CA ALA A 7 1.25 -2.32 29.77
C ALA A 7 0.04 -2.43 28.84
N LEU A 8 -1.18 -2.51 29.38
CA LEU A 8 -2.40 -2.54 28.58
C LEU A 8 -2.62 -1.23 27.81
N LEU A 9 -2.37 -0.09 28.45
CA LEU A 9 -2.51 1.23 27.82
C LEU A 9 -1.49 1.42 26.68
N ALA A 10 -0.25 0.98 26.90
CA ALA A 10 0.79 0.98 25.86
C ALA A 10 0.44 0.06 24.69
N ALA A 11 -0.15 -1.12 24.95
CA ALA A 11 -0.61 -2.02 23.91
C ALA A 11 -1.72 -1.38 23.07
N VAL A 12 -2.73 -0.76 23.70
CA VAL A 12 -3.84 -0.07 23.00
C VAL A 12 -3.33 1.09 22.14
N LEU A 13 -2.37 1.87 22.63
CA LEU A 13 -1.76 2.97 21.87
C LEU A 13 -0.89 2.49 20.71
N ALA A 14 -0.41 1.24 20.76
CA ALA A 14 0.35 0.62 19.67
C ALA A 14 -0.54 0.04 18.56
N LEU A 15 -1.85 -0.16 18.80
CA LEU A 15 -2.78 -0.54 17.74
C LEU A 15 -3.03 0.68 16.83
N ARG A 16 -2.44 0.65 15.64
CA ARG A 16 -2.85 1.57 14.56
C ARG A 16 -4.21 1.11 14.03
N PRO A 17 -5.22 2.01 13.92
CA PRO A 17 -6.43 1.68 13.18
C PRO A 17 -6.02 1.27 11.76
N GLY A 18 -6.51 0.12 11.30
CA GLY A 18 -6.26 -0.33 9.94
C GLY A 18 -6.90 0.65 8.97
N THR A 19 -6.08 1.44 8.27
CA THR A 19 -6.56 2.29 7.18
C THR A 19 -6.99 1.40 6.03
N ALA A 20 -8.08 1.76 5.37
CA ALA A 20 -8.47 1.11 4.13
C ALA A 20 -7.40 1.40 3.06
N LEU A 21 -6.98 0.37 2.33
CA LEU A 21 -6.02 0.49 1.23
C LEU A 21 -6.52 1.53 0.21
N GLN A 22 -5.64 2.38 -0.27
CA GLN A 22 -5.94 3.33 -1.34
C GLN A 22 -5.28 2.87 -2.65
N CYS A 23 -6.02 2.91 -3.75
CA CYS A 23 -5.50 2.55 -5.07
C CYS A 23 -5.90 3.62 -6.10
N TYR A 24 -5.14 3.74 -7.19
CA TYR A 24 -5.63 4.42 -8.37
C TYR A 24 -6.71 3.59 -9.07
N SER A 25 -7.67 4.26 -9.68
CA SER A 25 -8.81 3.66 -10.36
C SER A 25 -9.11 4.39 -11.67
N CYS A 26 -9.45 3.62 -12.70
CA CYS A 26 -9.96 4.12 -13.97
C CYS A 26 -10.50 2.94 -14.78
N LYS A 27 -11.34 3.20 -15.79
CA LYS A 27 -11.90 2.14 -16.64
C LYS A 27 -11.58 2.44 -18.10
N ALA A 28 -10.84 1.53 -18.74
CA ALA A 28 -10.53 1.54 -20.17
C ALA A 28 -10.09 2.93 -20.69
N ASN A 29 -9.12 3.55 -20.00
CA ASN A 29 -8.59 4.86 -20.36
C ASN A 29 -7.32 4.71 -21.21
N VAL A 30 -7.13 5.61 -22.18
CA VAL A 30 -5.93 5.66 -23.04
C VAL A 30 -4.81 6.50 -22.42
N SER A 31 -5.15 7.50 -21.60
CA SER A 31 -4.16 8.33 -20.92
C SER A 31 -3.81 7.79 -19.54
N ASN A 32 -2.51 7.76 -19.24
CA ASN A 32 -2.02 7.45 -17.90
C ASN A 32 -2.28 8.57 -16.91
N GLU A 33 -2.31 9.84 -17.36
CA GLU A 33 -2.54 10.98 -16.47
C GLU A 33 -3.99 11.01 -15.98
N ASP A 34 -4.92 10.69 -16.87
CA ASP A 34 -6.35 10.60 -16.57
C ASP A 34 -6.71 9.30 -15.82
N CYS A 35 -5.75 8.38 -15.64
CA CYS A 35 -5.92 7.11 -14.92
C CYS A 35 -5.28 7.14 -13.52
N GLN A 36 -5.37 8.29 -12.84
CA GLN A 36 -4.83 8.51 -11.48
C GLN A 36 -5.91 8.94 -10.48
N HIS A 37 -7.15 8.48 -10.65
CA HIS A 37 -8.21 8.77 -9.70
C HIS A 37 -8.05 7.90 -8.44
N VAL A 38 -7.78 8.52 -7.29
CA VAL A 38 -7.63 7.82 -6.01
C VAL A 38 -8.97 7.28 -5.52
N GLN A 39 -9.02 5.99 -5.20
CA GLN A 39 -10.16 5.27 -4.66
C GLN A 39 -9.77 4.62 -3.33
N ASN A 40 -10.63 4.75 -2.32
CA ASN A 40 -10.55 3.97 -1.08
C ASN A 40 -11.14 2.58 -1.32
N CYS A 41 -10.36 1.53 -1.08
CA CYS A 41 -10.80 0.15 -1.24
C CYS A 41 -11.69 -0.29 -0.07
N SER A 42 -12.53 -1.29 -0.30
CA SER A 42 -13.26 -1.97 0.77
C SER A 42 -12.33 -2.78 1.66
N ARG A 43 -12.79 -3.15 2.86
CA ARG A 43 -12.00 -3.97 3.81
C ARG A 43 -11.60 -5.34 3.24
N SER A 44 -12.39 -5.88 2.30
CA SER A 44 -12.12 -7.15 1.60
C SER A 44 -11.16 -7.01 0.43
N GLU A 45 -10.96 -5.79 -0.08
CA GLU A 45 -10.07 -5.52 -1.20
C GLU A 45 -8.68 -5.14 -0.68
N THR A 46 -7.79 -6.13 -0.66
CA THR A 46 -6.45 -6.00 -0.08
C THR A 46 -5.36 -5.79 -1.13
N GLN A 47 -5.74 -5.59 -2.40
CA GLN A 47 -4.82 -5.45 -3.52
C GLN A 47 -5.28 -4.38 -4.50
N CYS A 48 -4.34 -3.63 -5.05
CA CYS A 48 -4.53 -2.82 -6.25
C CYS A 48 -4.25 -3.67 -7.49
N ARG A 49 -5.13 -3.56 -8.49
CA ARG A 49 -4.98 -4.16 -9.81
C ARG A 49 -4.68 -3.08 -10.84
N THR A 50 -3.79 -3.38 -11.77
CA THR A 50 -3.66 -2.68 -13.05
C THR A 50 -3.83 -3.69 -14.17
N GLU A 51 -4.56 -3.31 -15.21
CA GLU A 51 -4.70 -4.09 -16.43
C GLU A 51 -4.40 -3.20 -17.64
N PHE A 52 -3.54 -3.71 -18.51
CA PHE A 52 -3.16 -3.11 -19.77
C PHE A 52 -3.63 -4.02 -20.90
N ILE A 53 -4.36 -3.46 -21.86
CA ILE A 53 -4.76 -4.15 -23.08
C ILE A 53 -4.24 -3.34 -24.26
N ARG A 54 -3.28 -3.90 -25.00
CA ARG A 54 -2.81 -3.36 -26.27
C ARG A 54 -3.57 -4.03 -27.40
N ALA A 55 -4.27 -3.27 -28.24
CA ALA A 55 -4.91 -3.76 -29.44
C ALA A 55 -4.09 -3.33 -30.67
N VAL A 56 -3.66 -4.32 -31.46
CA VAL A 56 -2.97 -4.14 -32.76
C VAL A 56 -1.80 -3.15 -32.69
N ASP A 57 -1.07 -3.12 -31.56
CA ASP A 57 0.03 -2.19 -31.24
C ASP A 57 -0.25 -0.67 -31.39
N LEU A 58 -1.51 -0.28 -31.66
CA LEU A 58 -1.90 1.11 -31.92
C LEU A 58 -2.64 1.74 -30.73
N LEU A 59 -3.41 0.93 -29.99
CA LEU A 59 -4.25 1.40 -28.90
C LEU A 59 -3.88 0.66 -27.62
N THR A 60 -3.58 1.40 -26.55
CA THR A 60 -3.37 0.84 -25.22
C THR A 60 -4.50 1.33 -24.31
N LEU A 61 -5.25 0.40 -23.76
CA LEU A 61 -6.28 0.65 -22.76
C LEU A 61 -5.75 0.27 -21.39
N ILE A 62 -6.00 1.14 -20.42
CA ILE A 62 -5.57 1.00 -19.04
C ILE A 62 -6.82 0.92 -18.17
N SER A 63 -6.82 -0.06 -17.27
CA SER A 63 -7.84 -0.21 -16.24
C SER A 63 -7.13 -0.38 -14.90
N LYS A 64 -7.59 0.33 -13.87
CA LYS A 64 -7.02 0.26 -12.52
C LYS A 64 -8.15 0.19 -11.50
N GLY A 65 -7.88 -0.42 -10.35
CA GLY A 65 -8.82 -0.38 -9.23
C GLY A 65 -8.43 -1.29 -8.08
N CYS A 66 -9.35 -1.44 -7.14
CA CYS A 66 -9.26 -2.35 -6.01
C CYS A 66 -9.65 -3.78 -6.40
N SER A 67 -9.06 -4.77 -5.74
CA SER A 67 -9.42 -6.18 -5.88
C SER A 67 -9.20 -6.95 -4.58
N SER A 68 -10.13 -7.87 -4.28
CA SER A 68 -9.96 -8.87 -3.22
C SER A 68 -9.09 -10.04 -3.66
N HIS A 69 -9.06 -10.33 -4.95
CA HIS A 69 -8.30 -11.41 -5.55
C HIS A 69 -7.71 -10.95 -6.88
N CYS A 70 -6.45 -10.53 -6.86
CA CYS A 70 -5.70 -10.16 -8.03
C CYS A 70 -4.77 -11.31 -8.44
N VAL A 71 -4.74 -11.63 -9.73
CA VAL A 71 -3.86 -12.65 -10.31
C VAL A 71 -3.05 -11.98 -11.40
N GLU A 72 -1.72 -12.05 -11.26
CA GLU A 72 -0.79 -11.64 -12.30
C GLU A 72 -1.03 -12.46 -13.57
N ASP A 73 -1.16 -11.79 -14.70
CA ASP A 73 -1.46 -12.43 -15.97
C ASP A 73 -0.82 -11.66 -17.12
N SER A 74 -0.27 -12.37 -18.09
CA SER A 74 0.35 -11.75 -19.26
C SER A 74 0.15 -12.65 -20.47
N GLU A 75 -0.70 -12.20 -21.39
CA GLU A 75 -1.07 -12.93 -22.58
C GLU A 75 -0.70 -12.13 -23.83
N ASP A 76 -0.07 -12.79 -24.80
CA ASP A 76 0.31 -12.21 -26.08
C ASP A 76 -0.53 -12.89 -27.17
N TYR A 77 -1.50 -12.16 -27.71
CA TYR A 77 -2.39 -12.60 -28.77
C TYR A 77 -1.88 -12.07 -30.13
N TYR A 78 -2.24 -12.74 -31.21
CA TYR A 78 -1.87 -12.31 -32.57
C TYR A 78 -2.28 -10.85 -32.89
N LEU A 79 -3.37 -10.37 -32.29
CA LEU A 79 -3.91 -9.02 -32.49
C LEU A 79 -3.80 -8.11 -31.25
N GLY A 80 -3.05 -8.49 -30.21
CA GLY A 80 -2.95 -7.65 -29.03
C GLY A 80 -2.26 -8.31 -27.83
N LYS A 81 -2.00 -7.52 -26.79
CA LYS A 81 -1.35 -7.97 -25.55
C LYS A 81 -2.19 -7.60 -24.35
N LYS A 82 -2.33 -8.51 -23.40
CA LYS A 82 -2.97 -8.26 -22.11
C LYS A 82 -1.95 -8.45 -21.01
N ASN A 83 -1.87 -7.51 -20.07
CA ASN A 83 -0.99 -7.62 -18.91
C ASN A 83 -1.74 -7.12 -17.67
N VAL A 84 -1.81 -7.94 -16.62
CA VAL A 84 -2.44 -7.65 -15.34
C VAL A 84 -1.37 -7.68 -14.27
N THR A 85 -1.22 -6.59 -13.52
CA THR A 85 -0.31 -6.49 -12.38
C THR A 85 -1.04 -6.20 -11.06
N CYS A 86 -0.45 -6.70 -9.96
CA CYS A 86 -1.04 -6.73 -8.64
C CYS A 86 -0.05 -6.19 -7.58
N CYS A 87 -0.52 -5.39 -6.64
CA CYS A 87 0.28 -4.90 -5.52
C CYS A 87 -0.60 -4.58 -4.29
N SER A 88 -0.01 -4.40 -3.10
CA SER A 88 -0.77 -4.36 -1.83
C SER A 88 -0.44 -3.19 -0.91
N THR A 89 0.20 -2.13 -1.42
CA THR A 89 0.48 -0.91 -0.65
C THR A 89 -0.28 0.27 -1.22
N ASP A 90 -0.48 1.32 -0.41
CA ASP A 90 -1.23 2.50 -0.86
C ASP A 90 -0.63 3.09 -2.14
N LEU A 91 -1.49 3.34 -3.11
CA LEU A 91 -1.20 3.95 -4.42
C LEU A 91 -0.09 3.23 -5.20
N CYS A 92 0.16 1.95 -4.91
CA CYS A 92 1.23 1.16 -5.52
C CYS A 92 1.06 0.97 -7.03
N ASN A 93 -0.18 1.06 -7.52
CA ASN A 93 -0.52 0.92 -8.93
C ASN A 93 -0.31 2.23 -9.73
N ALA A 94 0.61 3.10 -9.30
CA ALA A 94 1.03 4.26 -10.07
C ALA A 94 1.70 3.83 -11.38
N SER A 95 1.34 4.47 -12.50
CA SER A 95 2.05 4.24 -13.76
C SER A 95 3.45 4.89 -13.73
N GLY A 96 4.43 4.27 -14.40
CA GLY A 96 5.86 4.55 -14.28
C GLY A 96 6.28 6.01 -14.48
N ALA A 97 6.48 6.71 -13.36
CA ALA A 97 7.33 7.89 -13.14
C ALA A 97 7.44 8.19 -11.63
N HIS A 98 6.42 7.83 -10.84
CA HIS A 98 6.33 8.13 -9.40
C HIS A 98 6.59 6.93 -8.47
N ALA A 99 6.88 5.74 -9.00
CA ALA A 99 6.97 4.48 -8.24
C ALA A 99 8.19 4.34 -7.31
N LEU A 100 9.01 5.38 -7.15
CA LEU A 100 10.15 5.37 -6.24
C LEU A 100 10.03 6.50 -5.20
N GLN A 101 9.11 6.34 -4.25
CA GLN A 101 9.33 6.91 -2.93
C GLN A 101 9.66 5.76 -1.97
N PRO A 102 10.94 5.58 -1.59
CA PRO A 102 11.27 4.63 -0.56
C PRO A 102 10.49 4.99 0.71
N ALA A 103 9.75 4.03 1.25
CA ALA A 103 9.09 4.16 2.54
C ALA A 103 10.15 4.60 3.56
N THR A 104 10.11 5.86 3.96
CA THR A 104 10.99 6.39 5.01
C THR A 104 10.46 5.84 6.31
N VAL A 105 10.86 4.61 6.66
CA VAL A 105 10.57 4.02 7.96
C VAL A 105 11.35 4.83 8.98
N THR A 106 10.69 5.85 9.53
CA THR A 106 11.21 6.60 10.67
C THR A 106 11.20 5.65 11.88
N LEU A 107 12.30 4.93 12.04
CA LEU A 107 12.68 4.24 13.28
C LEU A 107 12.96 5.31 14.35
N THR A 108 11.90 5.97 14.80
CA THR A 108 12.00 6.88 15.95
C THR A 108 11.77 6.06 17.22
N SER A 109 12.92 5.70 17.81
CA SER A 109 13.18 5.87 19.23
C SER A 109 12.60 4.83 20.20
N LEU A 110 13.29 3.69 20.31
CA LEU A 110 13.35 2.85 21.52
C LEU A 110 14.14 3.51 22.68
N THR A 111 14.24 4.84 22.75
CA THR A 111 15.07 5.53 23.76
C THR A 111 14.43 5.59 25.15
N VAL A 112 13.15 5.25 25.30
CA VAL A 112 12.47 5.33 26.60
C VAL A 112 12.94 4.22 27.57
N LEU A 113 13.44 3.09 27.07
CA LEU A 113 13.90 1.98 27.93
C LEU A 113 15.29 2.23 28.55
N GLY A 114 16.14 3.04 27.91
CA GLY A 114 17.50 3.33 28.40
C GLY A 114 17.53 4.28 29.61
N VAL A 115 16.60 5.23 29.70
CA VAL A 115 16.55 6.22 30.79
C VAL A 115 16.05 5.61 32.10
N LEU A 116 15.21 4.57 32.04
CA LEU A 116 14.71 3.86 33.23
C LEU A 116 15.73 2.91 33.87
N LEU A 117 16.73 2.45 33.12
CA LEU A 117 17.78 1.56 33.66
C LEU A 117 19.02 2.32 34.17
N PHE A 118 19.21 3.57 33.78
CA PHE A 118 20.41 4.35 34.16
C PHE A 118 20.23 5.26 35.38
N TRP A 119 19.01 5.38 35.92
CA TRP A 119 18.72 6.10 37.16
C TRP A 119 18.16 5.14 38.24
N GLY A 120 18.97 4.12 38.56
CA GLY A 120 18.88 3.50 39.88
C GLY A 120 19.44 4.48 40.93
N PRO A 121 18.69 4.81 42.00
CA PRO A 121 19.21 5.68 43.04
C PRO A 121 20.33 4.96 43.77
N GLY A 122 21.56 5.40 43.53
CA GLY A 122 22.63 5.21 44.49
C GLY A 122 22.33 6.07 45.71
N GLN A 123 22.11 5.44 46.87
CA GLN A 123 22.23 6.13 48.14
C GLN A 123 22.60 5.14 49.26
N LEU A 124 23.83 5.35 49.74
CA LEU A 124 24.39 5.09 51.08
C LEU A 124 24.38 3.65 51.61
#